data_AF-A0A9J6ZXL7-F1
#
_entry.id   AF-A0A9J6ZXL7-F1
#
_cell.length_a   1.000
_cell.length_b   1.000
_cell.length_c   1.000
_cell.angle_alpha   90.00
_cell.angle_beta   90.00
_cell.angle_gamma   90.00
#
_symmetry.space_group_name_H-M   'P 1'
#
loop_
_entity.id
_entity.type
_entity.pdbx_description
1 polymer ?
#
loop_
_entity_poly.entity_id
_entity_poly.type
_entity_poly.pdbx_seq_one_letter_code
_entity_poly.pdbx_strand_id
1 'polypeptide(L)' 'MPIQSIVTPALQGIQRSFQGMRRVAASISNATPGNKTANPSDLSRALLEMKQHAHQSSAAVQVIKHADETLGTLLDEKA' A
#
# COMPACT_ATOMS: atom_id res chain seq x y z
N MET A 1 -17.33 5.66 -17.88
CA MET A 1 -16.14 6.45 -17.54
C MET A 1 -15.06 5.52 -16.99
N PRO A 2 -14.04 5.14 -17.80
CA PRO A 2 -13.06 4.11 -17.45
C PRO A 2 -12.11 4.48 -16.30
N ILE A 3 -12.04 5.76 -15.94
CA ILE A 3 -11.11 6.24 -14.89
C ILE A 3 -11.72 6.11 -13.50
N GLN A 4 -13.04 6.35 -13.36
CA GLN A 4 -13.74 6.04 -12.10
C GLN A 4 -13.69 4.54 -11.76
N SER A 5 -13.61 3.66 -12.76
CA SER A 5 -13.44 2.22 -12.56
C SER A 5 -12.04 1.79 -12.10
N ILE A 6 -11.02 2.65 -12.21
CA ILE A 6 -9.64 2.34 -11.78
C ILE A 6 -9.29 3.03 -10.46
N VAL A 7 -9.80 4.25 -10.24
CA VAL A 7 -9.57 5.01 -9.00
C VAL A 7 -10.24 4.34 -7.79
N THR A 8 -11.45 3.79 -7.95
CA THR A 8 -12.17 3.15 -6.85
C THR A 8 -11.44 1.91 -6.31
N PRO A 9 -11.01 0.94 -7.15
CA PRO A 9 -10.17 -0.18 -6.70
C PRO A 9 -8.82 0.24 -6.15
N ALA A 10 -8.20 1.30 -6.71
CA ALA A 10 -6.92 1.80 -6.22
C ALA A 10 -7.02 2.37 -4.80
N LEU A 11 -8.04 3.20 -4.53
CA LEU A 11 -8.32 3.72 -3.18
C LEU A 11 -8.62 2.58 -2.19
N GLN A 12 -9.40 1.59 -2.61
CA GLN A 12 -9.69 0.42 -1.78
C GLN A 12 -8.44 -0.46 -1.55
N GLY A 13 -7.52 -0.50 -2.51
CA GLY A 13 -6.19 -1.10 -2.38
C GLY A 13 -5.37 -0.39 -1.32
N ILE A 14 -5.26 0.94 -1.41
CA ILE A 14 -4.54 1.78 -0.43
C ILE A 14 -5.10 1.59 0.97
N GLN A 15 -6.42 1.65 1.15
CA GLN A 15 -7.06 1.45 2.45
C GLN A 15 -6.76 0.08 3.05
N ARG A 16 -6.80 -0.99 2.24
CA ARG A 16 -6.45 -2.36 2.68
C ARG A 16 -4.97 -2.47 3.02
N SER A 17 -4.08 -1.88 2.23
CA SER A 17 -2.64 -1.82 2.53
C SER A 17 -2.37 -1.11 3.86
N PHE A 18 -3.06 -0.01 4.16
CA PHE A 18 -2.93 0.67 5.45
C PHE A 18 -3.44 -0.15 6.63
N GLN A 19 -4.54 -0.89 6.47
CA GLN A 19 -5.02 -1.80 7.50
C GLN A 19 -4.03 -2.95 7.75
N GLY A 20 -3.45 -3.52 6.69
CA GLY A 20 -2.38 -4.52 6.77
C GLY A 20 -1.14 -3.99 7.48
N MET A 21 -0.64 -2.80 7.10
CA MET A 21 0.49 -2.17 7.76
C MET A 21 0.25 -1.93 9.27
N ARG A 22 -0.95 -1.51 9.67
CA ARG A 22 -1.29 -1.33 11.11
C ARG A 22 -1.23 -2.65 11.87
N ARG A 23 -1.75 -3.73 11.28
CA ARG A 23 -1.71 -5.07 11.88
C ARG A 23 -0.28 -5.57 12.06
N VAL A 24 0.54 -5.36 11.03
CA VAL A 24 1.95 -5.76 11.03
C VAL A 24 2.78 -4.89 12.00
N ALA A 25 2.51 -3.59 12.08
CA ALA A 25 3.13 -2.71 13.06
C ALA A 25 2.81 -3.15 14.50
N ALA A 26 1.56 -3.58 14.76
CA ALA A 26 1.17 -4.16 16.04
C ALA A 26 1.93 -5.47 16.35
N SER A 27 2.13 -6.36 15.36
CA SER A 27 2.93 -7.57 15.56
C SER A 27 4.41 -7.28 15.80
N ILE A 28 5.00 -6.29 15.12
CA ILE A 28 6.39 -5.84 15.34
C ILE A 28 6.56 -5.27 16.75
N SER A 29 5.61 -4.42 17.19
CA SER A 29 5.61 -3.86 18.54
C SER A 29 5.52 -4.96 19.61
N ASN A 30 4.76 -6.02 19.36
CA ASN A 30 4.60 -7.13 20.30
C ASN A 30 5.82 -8.10 20.30
N ALA A 31 6.61 -8.09 19.23
CA ALA A 31 7.84 -8.86 19.08
C ALA A 31 9.11 -8.12 19.59
N THR A 32 8.96 -6.92 20.15
CA THR A 32 10.06 -6.07 20.62
C THR A 32 10.80 -6.70 21.82
N PRO A 33 12.13 -6.48 21.99
CA PRO A 33 12.99 -7.21 22.92
C PRO A 33 12.55 -7.01 24.38
N GLY A 34 11.92 -8.04 24.94
CA GLY A 34 11.30 -8.01 26.27
C GLY A 34 10.36 -9.20 26.45
N ASN A 35 9.78 -9.67 25.34
CA ASN A 35 9.02 -10.89 25.26
C ASN A 35 9.96 -12.08 24.95
N LYS A 36 10.22 -12.95 25.93
CA LYS A 36 11.17 -14.09 25.84
C LYS A 36 10.79 -15.17 24.80
N THR A 37 9.67 -14.99 24.10
CA THR A 37 9.11 -15.92 23.11
C THR A 37 9.17 -15.39 21.67
N ALA A 38 9.73 -14.19 21.44
CA ALA A 38 9.81 -13.61 20.10
C ALA A 38 10.94 -14.24 19.27
N ASN A 39 10.58 -15.07 18.29
CA ASN A 39 11.54 -15.63 17.34
C ASN A 39 12.02 -14.54 16.36
N PRO A 40 13.34 -14.41 16.10
CA PRO A 40 13.87 -13.45 15.13
C PRO A 40 13.29 -13.59 13.72
N SER A 41 12.84 -14.79 13.34
CA SER A 41 12.17 -15.08 12.06
C SER A 41 10.80 -14.43 11.93
N ASP A 42 10.08 -14.25 13.04
CA ASP A 42 8.73 -13.68 13.02
C ASP A 42 8.81 -12.16 12.86
N LEU A 43 9.81 -11.52 13.47
CA LEU A 43 10.11 -10.11 13.27
C LEU A 43 10.53 -9.81 11.83
N SER A 44 11.43 -10.61 11.25
CA SER A 44 11.87 -10.42 9.86
C SER A 44 10.74 -10.64 8.85
N ARG A 45 9.87 -11.64 9.09
CA ARG A 45 8.65 -11.86 8.30
C ARG A 45 7.68 -10.68 8.40
N ALA A 46 7.43 -10.18 9.61
CA ALA A 46 6.58 -9.01 9.81
C ALA A 46 7.16 -7.76 9.11
N LEU A 47 8.47 -7.52 9.20
CA LEU A 47 9.10 -6.40 8.49
C LEU A 47 8.98 -6.52 6.96
N LEU A 48 9.14 -7.73 6.41
CA LEU A 48 8.94 -8.00 4.99
C LEU A 48 7.48 -7.76 4.57
N GLU A 49 6.52 -8.24 5.36
CA GLU A 49 5.09 -8.04 5.12
C GLU A 49 4.71 -6.55 5.16
N MET A 50 5.32 -5.78 6.06
CA MET A 50 5.14 -4.32 6.10
C MET A 50 5.65 -3.66 4.82
N LYS A 51 6.84 -4.05 4.34
CA LYS A 51 7.39 -3.56 3.07
C LYS A 51 6.51 -3.94 1.88
N GLN A 52 5.95 -5.15 1.87
CA GLN A 52 5.04 -5.61 0.84
C GLN A 52 3.77 -4.73 0.78
N HIS A 53 3.17 -4.42 1.92
CA HIS A 53 2.00 -3.53 1.95
C HIS A 53 2.34 -2.09 1.53
N ALA A 54 3.50 -1.57 1.94
CA ALA A 54 3.97 -0.27 1.49
C ALA A 54 4.15 -0.21 -0.03
N HIS A 55 4.72 -1.26 -0.63
CA HIS A 55 4.89 -1.37 -2.07
C HIS A 55 3.54 -1.44 -2.81
N GLN A 56 2.57 -2.19 -2.29
CA GLN A 56 1.21 -2.25 -2.85
C GLN A 56 0.51 -0.90 -2.81
N SER A 57 0.66 -0.15 -1.71
CA SER A 57 0.12 1.21 -1.62
C SER A 57 0.79 2.15 -2.63
N SER A 58 2.12 2.06 -2.79
CA SER A 58 2.87 2.86 -3.77
C SER A 58 2.41 2.59 -5.21
N ALA A 59 2.25 1.32 -5.57
CA ALA A 59 1.75 0.94 -6.89
C ALA A 59 0.33 1.49 -7.14
N ALA A 60 -0.56 1.44 -6.16
CA ALA A 60 -1.90 2.01 -6.27
C ALA A 60 -1.87 3.55 -6.46
N VAL A 61 -0.95 4.25 -5.80
CA VAL A 61 -0.72 5.70 -6.01
C VAL A 61 -0.19 5.99 -7.42
N GLN A 62 0.73 5.18 -7.93
CA GLN A 62 1.23 5.31 -9.31
C GLN A 62 0.13 5.10 -10.35
N VAL A 63 -0.77 4.16 -10.14
CA VAL A 63 -1.94 3.95 -11.02
C VAL A 63 -2.85 5.18 -11.05
N ILE A 64 -3.09 5.81 -9.89
CA ILE A 64 -3.88 7.05 -9.83
C ILE A 64 -3.15 8.19 -10.55
N LYS A 65 -1.83 8.33 -10.34
CA LYS A 65 -1.00 9.33 -11.02
C LYS A 65 -1.02 9.17 -12.54
N HIS A 66 -0.86 7.95 -13.03
CA HIS A 66 -0.94 7.68 -14.47
C HIS A 66 -2.34 7.92 -15.03
N ALA A 67 -3.39 7.60 -14.29
CA ALA A 67 -4.75 7.94 -14.71
C ALA A 67 -4.95 9.46 -14.84
N ASP A 68 -4.39 10.25 -13.90
CA ASP A 68 -4.40 11.72 -13.95
C ASP A 68 -3.57 12.28 -15.12
N GLU A 69 -2.35 11.76 -15.31
CA GLU A 69 -1.50 12.13 -16.45
C GLU A 69 -2.18 11.83 -17.79
N THR A 70 -2.82 10.67 -17.94
CA THR A 70 -3.55 10.34 -19.18
C THR A 70 -4.76 11.24 -19.41
N LEU A 71 -5.43 11.71 -18.35
CA LEU A 71 -6.48 12.72 -18.47
C LEU A 71 -5.92 14.06 -18.90
N GLY A 72 -4.81 14.49 -18.28
CA GLY A 72 -4.11 15.72 -18.63
C GLY A 72 -3.71 15.73 -20.10
N THR A 73 -3.09 14.65 -20.59
CA THR A 73 -2.69 14.54 -22.01
C THR A 73 -3.89 14.51 -22.95
N LEU A 74 -4.98 13.82 -22.59
CA LEU A 74 -6.20 13.80 -23.41
C LEU A 74 -6.89 15.16 -23.48
N LEU A 75 -6.83 15.96 -22.40
CA LEU A 75 -7.37 17.32 -22.39
C LEU A 75 -6.48 18.29 -23.17
N ASP A 76 -5.16 18.13 -23.09
CA ASP A 76 -4.17 18.95 -23.81
C ASP A 76 -4.24 18.73 -25.33
N GLU A 77 -4.41 17.49 -25.80
CA GLU A 77 -4.63 17.20 -27.22
C GLU A 77 -5.96 17.75 -27.79
N LYS A 78 -6.93 18.04 -26.91
CA LYS A 78 -8.24 18.59 -27.29
C LYS A 78 -8.31 20.12 -27.22
N ALA A 79 -7.30 20.78 -26.65
CA ALA A 79 -7.19 22.24 -26.52
C ALA A 79 -6.60 22.86 -27.79
#